data_AF-A0A2V5YPL2-F1
#
_entry.id   AF-A0A2V5YPL2-F1
#
_cell.length_a   1.000
_cell.length_b   1.000
_cell.length_c   1.000
_cell.angle_alpha   90.00
_cell.angle_beta   90.00
_cell.angle_gamma   90.00
#
_symmetry.space_group_name_H-M   'P 1'
#
loop_
_entity.id
_entity.type
_entity.pdbx_description
1 polymer ?
#
loop_
_entity_poly.entity_id
_entity_poly.type
_entity_poly.pdbx_seq_one_letter_code
_entity_poly.pdbx_strand_id
1 'polypeptide(L)'
;MLIEWGTEPNGEWFSWNGKWNGGAGEGPARYVAAYRHIVDLMRAEEADNLQWVWHVNWLDEPEKDWNRFENYFPGGDYCDWVALSAYGPTTPTTHDGTESLAFKMREAYPRLVKIAPGKPIIIAEFGCDLHNRHVDAAEWAKVALEDLLANRWPGVIGFCWWNEGWQNDDNKKHDTDMIILHDADLARVFRDELAKHADKIQETAVISQ
;
A
#
# COMPACT_ATOMS: atom_id res chain seq x y z
N MET A 1 9.55 -13.14 -8.49
CA MET A 1 9.69 -11.67 -8.35
C MET A 1 8.29 -11.10 -8.21
N LEU A 2 8.06 -10.16 -7.27
CA LEU A 2 6.79 -9.42 -7.24
C LEU A 2 6.84 -8.33 -8.30
N ILE A 3 5.79 -8.21 -9.11
CA ILE A 3 5.65 -7.17 -10.12
C ILE A 3 4.28 -6.53 -9.99
N GLU A 4 4.23 -5.21 -10.08
CA GLU A 4 2.99 -4.46 -10.16
C GLU A 4 3.01 -3.49 -11.33
N TRP A 5 1.82 -3.18 -11.82
CA TRP A 5 1.58 -2.08 -12.73
C TRP A 5 0.33 -1.35 -12.27
N GLY A 6 0.35 -0.03 -12.39
CA GLY A 6 -0.85 0.76 -12.17
C GLY A 6 -1.19 1.01 -10.70
N THR A 7 -0.18 1.19 -9.85
CA THR A 7 -0.27 1.47 -8.41
C THR A 7 -1.40 2.44 -8.06
N GLU A 8 -2.21 2.09 -7.07
CA GLU A 8 -3.25 2.95 -6.49
C GLU A 8 -4.20 3.55 -7.55
N PRO A 9 -4.86 2.73 -8.39
CA PRO A 9 -5.69 3.24 -9.47
C PRO A 9 -6.96 3.93 -8.98
N ASN A 10 -7.27 3.77 -7.68
CA ASN A 10 -8.33 4.47 -6.98
C ASN A 10 -7.87 5.79 -6.32
N GLY A 11 -6.61 6.22 -6.47
CA GLY A 11 -6.13 7.56 -6.11
C GLY A 11 -6.19 8.53 -7.29
N GLU A 12 -5.85 9.81 -7.07
CA GLU A 12 -5.86 10.84 -8.12
C GLU A 12 -4.50 11.40 -8.54
N TRP A 13 -3.42 10.95 -7.89
CA TRP A 13 -2.06 11.44 -8.08
C TRP A 13 -1.30 10.79 -9.25
N PHE A 14 -1.68 9.58 -9.67
CA PHE A 14 -1.05 8.90 -10.82
C PHE A 14 -1.87 8.94 -12.10
N SER A 15 -1.20 9.12 -13.23
CA SER A 15 -1.87 9.39 -14.50
C SER A 15 -2.50 8.17 -15.19
N TRP A 16 -2.38 6.96 -14.66
CA TRP A 16 -3.00 5.74 -15.22
C TRP A 16 -4.40 5.44 -14.67
N ASN A 17 -4.83 6.14 -13.62
CA ASN A 17 -6.13 5.93 -12.99
C ASN A 17 -7.32 6.26 -13.92
N GLY A 18 -8.53 5.93 -13.45
CA GLY A 18 -9.75 6.19 -14.21
C GLY A 18 -10.06 7.67 -14.40
N LYS A 19 -9.72 8.54 -13.42
CA LYS A 19 -9.92 10.00 -13.50
C LYS A 19 -9.26 10.59 -14.75
N TRP A 20 -8.02 10.19 -15.02
CA TRP A 20 -7.21 10.72 -16.12
C TRP A 20 -7.40 9.95 -17.44
N ASN A 21 -7.96 8.73 -17.42
CA ASN A 21 -8.11 7.87 -18.60
C ASN A 21 -9.54 7.45 -18.93
N GLY A 22 -10.46 8.40 -19.10
CA GLY A 22 -11.86 8.12 -19.49
C GLY A 22 -12.90 8.39 -18.40
N GLY A 23 -12.45 8.95 -17.26
CA GLY A 23 -13.29 9.41 -16.16
C GLY A 23 -14.19 8.31 -15.59
N ALA A 24 -15.30 8.74 -15.01
CA ALA A 24 -16.29 7.86 -14.38
C ALA A 24 -16.94 6.84 -15.32
N GLY A 25 -16.88 7.05 -16.64
CA GLY A 25 -17.51 6.18 -17.63
C GLY A 25 -16.64 4.98 -18.00
N GLU A 26 -15.43 5.25 -18.51
CA GLU A 26 -14.57 4.20 -19.10
C GLU A 26 -13.29 3.95 -18.31
N GLY A 27 -12.95 4.83 -17.37
CA GLY A 27 -11.67 4.83 -16.66
C GLY A 27 -11.31 3.49 -16.01
N PRO A 28 -12.13 2.99 -15.07
CA PRO A 28 -11.85 1.70 -14.42
C PRO A 28 -11.77 0.53 -15.40
N ALA A 29 -12.64 0.50 -16.42
CA ALA A 29 -12.62 -0.56 -17.43
C ALA A 29 -11.34 -0.53 -18.29
N ARG A 30 -10.85 0.67 -18.64
CA ARG A 30 -9.59 0.84 -19.39
C ARG A 30 -8.38 0.42 -18.57
N TYR A 31 -8.36 0.76 -17.27
CA TYR A 31 -7.33 0.28 -16.36
C TYR A 31 -7.29 -1.26 -16.30
N VAL A 32 -8.45 -1.90 -16.09
CA VAL A 32 -8.55 -3.37 -16.06
C VAL A 32 -8.09 -3.99 -17.38
N ALA A 33 -8.49 -3.42 -18.52
CA ALA A 33 -8.07 -3.89 -19.83
C ALA A 33 -6.55 -3.79 -20.03
N ALA A 34 -5.94 -2.67 -19.61
CA ALA A 34 -4.50 -2.46 -19.70
C ALA A 34 -3.72 -3.42 -18.78
N TYR A 35 -4.15 -3.57 -17.53
CA TYR A 35 -3.53 -4.50 -16.58
C TYR A 35 -3.55 -5.93 -17.14
N ARG A 36 -4.72 -6.41 -17.60
CA ARG A 36 -4.85 -7.74 -18.19
C ARG A 36 -3.97 -7.92 -19.42
N HIS A 37 -3.94 -6.93 -20.30
CA HIS A 37 -3.13 -6.97 -21.50
C HIS A 37 -1.63 -7.12 -21.19
N ILE A 38 -1.12 -6.38 -20.20
CA ILE A 38 0.28 -6.48 -19.77
C ILE A 38 0.57 -7.89 -19.21
N VAL A 39 -0.29 -8.41 -18.33
CA VAL A 39 -0.15 -9.77 -17.77
C VAL A 39 -0.14 -10.82 -18.89
N ASP A 40 -1.08 -10.73 -19.83
CA ASP A 40 -1.20 -11.67 -20.95
C ASP A 40 0.03 -11.65 -21.86
N LEU A 41 0.57 -10.46 -22.15
CA LEU A 41 1.82 -10.32 -22.90
C LEU A 41 2.99 -10.99 -22.19
N MET A 42 3.17 -10.74 -20.90
CA MET A 42 4.27 -11.34 -20.14
C MET A 42 4.13 -12.87 -20.04
N ARG A 43 2.89 -13.38 -19.92
CA ARG A 43 2.61 -14.83 -19.96
C ARG A 43 2.92 -15.43 -21.33
N ALA A 44 2.60 -14.72 -22.41
CA ALA A 44 2.90 -15.16 -23.78
C ALA A 44 4.41 -15.22 -24.06
N GLU A 45 5.19 -14.39 -23.37
CA GLU A 45 6.66 -14.42 -23.37
C GLU A 45 7.26 -15.42 -22.37
N GLU A 46 6.42 -16.30 -21.78
CA GLU A 46 6.83 -17.34 -20.82
C GLU A 46 7.55 -16.79 -19.57
N ALA A 47 7.22 -15.57 -19.13
CA ALA A 47 7.75 -14.97 -17.90
C ALA A 47 7.06 -15.55 -16.65
N ASP A 48 7.25 -16.84 -16.41
CA ASP A 48 6.65 -17.66 -15.34
C ASP A 48 7.25 -17.45 -13.94
N ASN A 49 8.31 -16.63 -13.83
CA ASN A 49 8.94 -16.26 -12.56
C ASN A 49 8.34 -15.01 -11.89
N LEU A 50 7.27 -14.46 -12.46
CA LEU A 50 6.57 -13.25 -11.99
C LEU A 50 5.36 -13.61 -11.12
N GLN A 51 5.19 -12.89 -10.01
CA GLN A 51 3.97 -12.88 -9.21
C GLN A 51 3.35 -11.48 -9.31
N TRP A 52 2.13 -11.43 -9.81
CA TRP A 52 1.41 -10.19 -10.10
C TRP A 52 0.72 -9.63 -8.87
N VAL A 53 1.02 -8.38 -8.54
CA VAL A 53 0.46 -7.68 -7.39
C VAL A 53 -0.49 -6.60 -7.88
N TRP A 54 -1.75 -6.66 -7.43
CA TRP A 54 -2.71 -5.57 -7.65
C TRP A 54 -2.76 -4.66 -6.43
N HIS A 55 -2.38 -3.39 -6.60
CA HIS A 55 -2.11 -2.46 -5.50
C HIS A 55 -3.09 -1.29 -5.49
N VAL A 56 -3.76 -1.07 -4.36
CA VAL A 56 -4.75 0.00 -4.17
C VAL A 56 -4.42 0.89 -2.98
N ASN A 57 -4.92 2.12 -2.98
CA ASN A 57 -4.89 2.97 -1.78
C ASN A 57 -6.04 2.58 -0.83
N TRP A 58 -5.86 2.76 0.48
CA TRP A 58 -6.89 2.43 1.48
C TRP A 58 -8.20 3.21 1.30
N LEU A 59 -8.11 4.44 0.80
CA LEU A 59 -9.25 5.31 0.52
C LEU A 59 -9.37 5.54 -0.99
N ASP A 60 -10.60 5.59 -1.48
CA ASP A 60 -10.85 5.97 -2.86
C ASP A 60 -10.80 7.49 -2.97
N GLU A 61 -9.90 8.03 -3.81
CA GLU A 61 -9.80 9.47 -4.05
C GLU A 61 -9.95 9.76 -5.56
N PRO A 62 -11.08 10.38 -5.99
CA PRO A 62 -12.19 10.86 -5.16
C PRO A 62 -13.08 9.74 -4.59
N GLU A 63 -13.74 10.00 -3.45
CA GLU A 63 -14.72 9.10 -2.83
C GLU A 63 -16.04 9.07 -3.62
N LYS A 64 -16.02 8.35 -4.75
CA LYS A 64 -17.17 8.20 -5.66
C LYS A 64 -17.37 6.73 -6.01
N ASP A 65 -18.63 6.35 -6.22
CA ASP A 65 -18.99 4.96 -6.56
C ASP A 65 -18.26 4.42 -7.79
N TRP A 66 -18.01 5.28 -8.80
CA TRP A 66 -17.26 4.90 -10.00
C TRP A 66 -15.77 4.67 -9.72
N ASN A 67 -15.20 5.30 -8.69
CA ASN A 67 -13.77 5.26 -8.37
C ASN A 67 -13.41 4.25 -7.27
N ARG A 68 -14.41 3.55 -6.73
CA ARG A 68 -14.19 2.43 -5.81
C ARG A 68 -13.13 1.48 -6.36
N PHE A 69 -12.13 1.13 -5.56
CA PHE A 69 -11.07 0.22 -6.03
C PHE A 69 -11.60 -1.11 -6.57
N GLU A 70 -12.77 -1.58 -6.14
CA GLU A 70 -13.38 -2.81 -6.66
C GLU A 70 -13.65 -2.73 -8.18
N ASN A 71 -13.84 -1.53 -8.73
CA ASN A 71 -14.04 -1.31 -10.17
C ASN A 71 -12.74 -1.44 -10.98
N TYR A 72 -11.58 -1.40 -10.31
CA TYR A 72 -10.26 -1.51 -10.91
C TYR A 72 -9.65 -2.92 -10.76
N PHE A 73 -10.36 -3.86 -10.12
CA PHE A 73 -9.84 -5.20 -9.88
C PHE A 73 -9.69 -6.00 -11.18
N PRO A 74 -8.48 -6.49 -11.52
CA PRO A 74 -8.24 -7.18 -12.78
C PRO A 74 -8.81 -8.61 -12.80
N GLY A 75 -9.26 -9.14 -11.67
CA GLY A 75 -9.76 -10.50 -11.54
C GLY A 75 -8.70 -11.45 -10.95
N GLY A 76 -9.17 -12.48 -10.24
CA GLY A 76 -8.29 -13.40 -9.50
C GLY A 76 -7.28 -14.17 -10.35
N ASP A 77 -7.54 -14.35 -11.64
CA ASP A 77 -6.62 -15.02 -12.57
C ASP A 77 -5.50 -14.09 -13.09
N TYR A 78 -5.55 -12.80 -12.77
CA TYR A 78 -4.58 -11.79 -13.22
C TYR A 78 -3.74 -11.21 -12.08
N CYS A 79 -4.07 -11.52 -10.82
CA CYS A 79 -3.27 -11.14 -9.67
C CYS A 79 -3.03 -12.34 -8.75
N ASP A 80 -1.79 -12.51 -8.37
CA ASP A 80 -1.35 -13.46 -7.37
C ASP A 80 -1.64 -12.92 -5.98
N TRP A 81 -1.27 -11.66 -5.74
CA TRP A 81 -1.37 -10.97 -4.46
C TRP A 81 -2.14 -9.66 -4.64
N VAL A 82 -2.64 -9.13 -3.52
CA VAL A 82 -3.17 -7.76 -3.47
C VAL A 82 -2.35 -6.92 -2.50
N ALA A 83 -2.24 -5.63 -2.78
CA ALA A 83 -1.44 -4.69 -2.02
C ALA A 83 -2.27 -3.48 -1.59
N LEU A 84 -1.87 -2.89 -0.47
CA LEU A 84 -2.50 -1.72 0.11
C LEU A 84 -1.47 -0.68 0.52
N SER A 85 -1.73 0.58 0.16
CA SER A 85 -1.09 1.74 0.78
C SER A 85 -1.92 2.27 1.95
N ALA A 86 -1.27 2.50 3.09
CA ALA A 86 -1.92 3.01 4.31
C ALA A 86 -0.96 3.84 5.18
N TYR A 87 -0.57 5.01 4.68
CA TYR A 87 0.32 5.96 5.37
C TYR A 87 -0.32 6.63 6.58
N GLY A 88 0.48 7.07 7.55
CA GLY A 88 0.15 8.19 8.44
C GLY A 88 0.24 9.53 7.68
N PRO A 89 0.43 10.67 8.37
CA PRO A 89 0.73 11.92 7.67
C PRO A 89 2.00 11.77 6.82
N THR A 90 1.93 12.21 5.57
CA THR A 90 3.03 12.07 4.60
C THR A 90 3.93 13.30 4.52
N THR A 91 3.55 14.42 5.13
CA THR A 91 4.33 15.65 5.16
C THR A 91 4.25 16.32 6.54
N PRO A 92 5.16 17.27 6.86
CA PRO A 92 5.10 18.06 8.08
C PRO A 92 3.81 18.91 8.19
N THR A 93 3.16 19.17 7.05
CA THR A 93 1.97 20.03 6.91
C THR A 93 0.67 19.25 6.73
N THR A 94 0.71 17.93 6.65
CA THR A 94 -0.50 17.10 6.49
C THR A 94 -1.39 17.23 7.74
N HIS A 95 -2.66 17.55 7.53
CA HIS A 95 -3.66 17.76 8.59
C HIS A 95 -4.77 16.69 8.58
N ASP A 96 -5.09 16.14 7.42
CA ASP A 96 -6.04 15.08 7.16
C ASP A 96 -5.33 13.74 6.88
N GLY A 97 -6.08 12.64 6.86
CA GLY A 97 -5.48 11.32 6.61
C GLY A 97 -4.51 10.86 7.70
N THR A 98 -4.53 11.48 8.88
CA THR A 98 -3.57 11.24 9.97
C THR A 98 -3.93 10.02 10.84
N GLU A 99 -4.95 9.26 10.45
CA GLU A 99 -5.47 8.14 11.24
C GLU A 99 -4.46 6.99 11.36
N SER A 100 -4.63 6.16 12.39
CA SER A 100 -3.80 4.97 12.59
C SER A 100 -3.98 3.95 11.47
N LEU A 101 -2.98 3.09 11.27
CA LEU A 101 -3.09 1.94 10.37
C LEU A 101 -4.36 1.11 10.68
N ALA A 102 -4.68 0.91 11.96
CA ALA A 102 -5.86 0.15 12.36
C ALA A 102 -7.18 0.79 11.94
N PHE A 103 -7.26 2.12 11.88
CA PHE A 103 -8.43 2.80 11.33
C PHE A 103 -8.55 2.51 9.83
N LYS A 104 -7.48 2.73 9.07
CA LYS A 104 -7.46 2.54 7.62
C LYS A 104 -7.76 1.10 7.22
N MET A 105 -7.16 0.14 7.93
CA MET A 105 -7.40 -1.28 7.72
C MET A 105 -8.83 -1.71 8.07
N ARG A 106 -9.52 -1.05 9.00
CA ARG A 106 -10.93 -1.34 9.32
C ARG A 106 -11.83 -1.11 8.11
N GLU A 107 -11.52 -0.09 7.31
CA GLU A 107 -12.27 0.27 6.11
C GLU A 107 -11.86 -0.57 4.89
N ALA A 108 -10.54 -0.70 4.66
CA ALA A 108 -10.03 -1.32 3.43
C ALA A 108 -9.95 -2.86 3.48
N TYR A 109 -9.55 -3.45 4.61
CA TYR A 109 -9.31 -4.90 4.70
C TYR A 109 -10.55 -5.75 4.39
N PRO A 110 -11.76 -5.46 4.92
CA PRO A 110 -12.96 -6.24 4.59
C PRO A 110 -13.32 -6.18 3.10
N ARG A 111 -13.05 -5.04 2.45
CA ARG A 111 -13.28 -4.84 1.01
C ARG A 111 -12.28 -5.67 0.18
N LEU A 112 -10.99 -5.67 0.54
CA LEU A 112 -9.95 -6.48 -0.11
C LEU A 112 -10.24 -7.98 -0.01
N VAL A 113 -10.54 -8.48 1.20
CA VAL A 113 -10.87 -9.91 1.40
C VAL A 113 -12.12 -10.33 0.63
N LYS A 114 -13.08 -9.40 0.46
CA LYS A 114 -14.31 -9.67 -0.31
C LYS A 114 -14.05 -9.76 -1.81
N ILE A 115 -13.25 -8.85 -2.38
CA ILE A 115 -13.02 -8.80 -3.83
C ILE A 115 -11.98 -9.83 -4.31
N ALA A 116 -10.99 -10.14 -3.47
CA ALA A 116 -9.90 -11.06 -3.76
C ALA A 116 -9.80 -12.16 -2.67
N PRO A 117 -10.83 -13.02 -2.53
CA PRO A 117 -10.90 -13.99 -1.45
C PRO A 117 -9.72 -14.97 -1.48
N GLY A 118 -9.05 -15.14 -0.35
CA GLY A 118 -7.93 -16.06 -0.18
C GLY A 118 -6.61 -15.62 -0.80
N LYS A 119 -6.57 -14.48 -1.52
CA LYS A 119 -5.33 -13.93 -2.05
C LYS A 119 -4.50 -13.32 -0.91
N PRO A 120 -3.17 -13.53 -0.88
CA PRO A 120 -2.31 -12.88 0.09
C PRO A 120 -2.36 -11.36 -0.06
N ILE A 121 -2.33 -10.66 1.08
CA ILE A 121 -2.34 -9.20 1.16
C ILE A 121 -0.96 -8.74 1.64
N ILE A 122 -0.41 -7.70 1.02
CA ILE A 122 0.74 -6.96 1.55
C ILE A 122 0.38 -5.51 1.83
N ILE A 123 0.91 -4.95 2.92
CA ILE A 123 0.93 -3.50 3.09
C ILE A 123 2.16 -3.00 2.33
N ALA A 124 2.00 -2.82 1.01
CA ALA A 124 3.12 -2.50 0.12
C ALA A 124 3.71 -1.12 0.43
N GLU A 125 2.89 -0.22 0.98
CA GLU A 125 3.35 1.11 1.35
C GLU A 125 2.69 1.59 2.65
N PHE A 126 3.52 1.98 3.60
CA PHE A 126 3.11 2.76 4.76
C PHE A 126 4.32 3.50 5.32
N GLY A 127 4.05 4.62 5.99
CA GLY A 127 5.07 5.51 6.51
C GLY A 127 4.42 6.66 7.26
N CYS A 128 5.19 7.36 8.08
CA CYS A 128 4.73 8.54 8.80
C CYS A 128 5.87 9.55 8.84
N ASP A 129 5.58 10.78 8.44
CA ASP A 129 6.53 11.88 8.44
C ASP A 129 7.02 12.18 9.87
N LEU A 130 8.34 12.30 10.02
CA LEU A 130 9.02 12.54 11.30
C LEU A 130 8.77 13.94 11.88
N HIS A 131 8.28 14.88 11.08
CA HIS A 131 8.19 16.29 11.45
C HIS A 131 6.75 16.80 11.50
N ASN A 132 5.77 15.92 11.32
CA ASN A 132 4.37 16.26 11.49
C ASN A 132 4.10 16.68 12.95
N ARG A 133 3.39 17.80 13.13
CA ARG A 133 3.16 18.38 14.46
C ARG A 133 2.04 17.70 15.24
N HIS A 134 1.25 16.85 14.59
CA HIS A 134 0.04 16.26 15.14
C HIS A 134 0.21 14.77 15.45
N VAL A 135 1.14 14.10 14.78
CA VAL A 135 1.39 12.68 14.91
C VAL A 135 2.86 12.43 15.19
N ASP A 136 3.14 11.71 16.27
CA ASP A 136 4.47 11.19 16.55
C ASP A 136 4.72 9.94 15.69
N ALA A 137 5.72 10.01 14.82
CA ALA A 137 6.00 8.95 13.86
C ALA A 137 6.45 7.63 14.53
N ALA A 138 7.21 7.71 15.62
CA ALA A 138 7.69 6.53 16.33
C ALA A 138 6.52 5.80 17.02
N GLU A 139 5.62 6.53 17.69
CA GLU A 139 4.43 5.95 18.32
C GLU A 139 3.45 5.41 17.26
N TRP A 140 3.23 6.14 16.16
CA TRP A 140 2.37 5.66 15.07
C TRP A 140 2.92 4.36 14.48
N ALA A 141 4.22 4.29 14.21
CA ALA A 141 4.89 3.10 13.69
C ALA A 141 4.83 1.94 14.69
N LYS A 142 5.01 2.21 15.98
CA LYS A 142 4.94 1.19 17.03
C LYS A 142 3.58 0.52 17.07
N VAL A 143 2.50 1.30 17.10
CA VAL A 143 1.13 0.76 17.09
C VAL A 143 0.84 -0.01 15.80
N ALA A 144 1.28 0.50 14.65
CA ALA A 144 1.11 -0.17 13.36
C ALA A 144 1.82 -1.53 13.31
N LEU A 145 3.09 -1.61 13.75
CA LEU A 145 3.87 -2.84 13.79
C LEU A 145 3.33 -3.83 14.81
N GLU A 146 2.89 -3.38 15.99
CA GLU A 146 2.24 -4.23 16.98
C GLU A 146 0.98 -4.89 16.41
N ASP A 147 0.12 -4.15 15.70
CA ASP A 147 -1.09 -4.70 15.06
C ASP A 147 -0.76 -5.69 13.93
N LEU A 148 0.22 -5.37 13.08
CA LEU A 148 0.66 -6.24 11.99
C LEU A 148 1.26 -7.55 12.51
N LEU A 149 2.20 -7.46 13.46
CA LEU A 149 2.91 -8.61 14.01
C LEU A 149 2.04 -9.41 15.00
N ALA A 150 0.99 -8.82 15.57
CA ALA A 150 -0.05 -9.55 16.32
C ALA A 150 -0.99 -10.36 15.41
N ASN A 151 -0.81 -10.31 14.08
CA ASN A 151 -1.66 -10.98 13.10
C ASN A 151 -3.14 -10.56 13.22
N ARG A 152 -3.38 -9.27 13.43
CA ARG A 152 -4.74 -8.71 13.53
C ARG A 152 -5.53 -8.83 12.21
N TRP A 153 -4.82 -8.94 11.09
CA TRP A 153 -5.36 -9.11 9.74
C TRP A 153 -4.79 -10.38 9.10
N PRO A 154 -5.44 -11.55 9.26
CA PRO A 154 -4.88 -12.84 8.90
C PRO A 154 -4.49 -13.04 7.43
N GLY A 155 -5.03 -12.23 6.51
CA GLY A 155 -4.64 -12.25 5.10
C GLY A 155 -3.38 -11.44 4.79
N VAL A 156 -2.91 -10.61 5.72
CA VAL A 156 -1.69 -9.81 5.55
C VAL A 156 -0.48 -10.70 5.84
N ILE A 157 0.38 -10.87 4.83
CA ILE A 157 1.56 -11.75 4.89
C ILE A 157 2.89 -10.98 4.86
N GLY A 158 2.84 -9.66 4.72
CA GLY A 158 4.03 -8.82 4.64
C GLY A 158 3.70 -7.34 4.61
N PHE A 159 4.73 -6.52 4.83
CA PHE A 159 4.65 -5.06 4.77
C PHE A 159 5.98 -4.46 4.30
N CYS A 160 5.94 -3.24 3.77
CA CYS A 160 7.13 -2.49 3.35
C CYS A 160 7.00 -1.03 3.80
N TRP A 161 7.94 -0.59 4.65
CA TRP A 161 7.98 0.80 5.11
C TRP A 161 8.58 1.71 4.04
N TRP A 162 7.94 2.86 3.80
CA TRP A 162 8.45 3.86 2.87
C TRP A 162 9.64 4.63 3.49
N ASN A 163 10.83 4.09 3.31
CA ASN A 163 12.06 4.62 3.92
C ASN A 163 12.74 5.67 3.01
N GLU A 164 12.08 6.82 2.80
CA GLU A 164 12.57 7.90 1.95
C GLU A 164 12.24 9.29 2.53
N GLY A 165 12.98 10.31 2.09
CA GLY A 165 12.64 11.70 2.31
C GLY A 165 12.81 12.51 1.02
N TRP A 166 11.96 13.51 0.81
CA TRP A 166 11.95 14.31 -0.42
C TRP A 166 11.48 15.75 -0.19
N GLN A 167 11.82 16.61 -1.15
CA GLN A 167 11.41 18.01 -1.14
C GLN A 167 10.00 18.16 -1.70
N ASN A 168 9.10 18.76 -0.92
CA ASN A 168 7.70 18.98 -1.33
C ASN A 168 7.51 20.30 -2.08
N ASP A 169 8.20 21.36 -1.65
CA ASP A 169 8.17 22.68 -2.27
C ASP A 169 9.48 23.44 -2.01
N ASP A 170 9.55 24.74 -2.31
CA ASP A 170 10.75 25.56 -2.09
C ASP A 170 11.09 25.81 -0.61
N ASN A 171 10.22 25.43 0.33
CA ASN A 171 10.43 25.57 1.76
C ASN A 171 10.84 24.25 2.40
N LYS A 172 12.13 24.14 2.74
CA LYS A 172 12.73 22.97 3.41
C LYS A 172 12.05 22.49 4.70
N LYS A 173 11.27 23.34 5.38
CA LYS A 173 10.49 22.92 6.57
C LYS A 173 9.27 22.07 6.22
N HIS A 174 8.91 22.00 4.94
CA HIS A 174 7.83 21.19 4.42
C HIS A 174 8.33 19.88 3.82
N ASP A 175 9.66 19.65 3.74
CA ASP A 175 10.22 18.42 3.17
C ASP A 175 9.74 17.20 3.99
N THR A 176 9.36 16.14 3.29
CA THR A 176 9.00 14.87 3.91
C THR A 176 10.24 14.14 4.38
N ASP A 177 10.18 13.55 5.57
CA ASP A 177 11.19 12.62 6.06
C ASP A 177 10.52 11.40 6.72
N MET A 178 10.69 10.22 6.13
CA MET A 178 10.24 8.94 6.67
C MET A 178 11.39 7.96 6.88
N ILE A 179 12.64 8.44 6.88
CA ILE A 179 13.81 7.57 6.98
C ILE A 179 13.95 7.09 8.42
N ILE A 180 13.87 5.77 8.63
CA ILE A 180 13.90 5.13 9.96
C ILE A 180 15.11 5.57 10.78
N LEU A 181 16.27 5.73 10.14
CA LEU A 181 17.52 6.06 10.82
C LEU A 181 17.70 7.55 11.15
N HIS A 182 16.79 8.42 10.70
CA HIS A 182 16.84 9.84 11.04
C HIS A 182 16.22 10.16 12.42
N ASP A 183 15.44 9.23 12.97
CA ASP A 183 14.88 9.33 14.32
C ASP A 183 15.28 8.14 15.21
N ALA A 184 15.81 8.43 16.40
CA ALA A 184 16.35 7.40 17.29
C ALA A 184 15.28 6.54 17.96
N ASP A 185 14.06 7.06 18.12
CA ASP A 185 12.95 6.33 18.71
C ASP A 185 12.27 5.46 17.66
N LEU A 186 12.08 5.94 16.42
CA LEU A 186 11.62 5.15 15.28
C LEU A 186 12.58 3.99 14.98
N ALA A 187 13.89 4.25 14.93
CA ALA A 187 14.89 3.20 14.76
C ALA A 187 14.84 2.14 15.88
N ARG A 188 14.48 2.54 17.10
CA ARG A 188 14.32 1.61 18.23
C ARG A 188 13.06 0.78 18.09
N VAL A 189 11.95 1.39 17.70
CA VAL A 189 10.68 0.70 17.44
C VAL A 189 10.87 -0.44 16.43
N PHE A 190 11.48 -0.16 15.27
CA PHE A 190 11.73 -1.19 14.26
C PHE A 190 12.65 -2.31 14.78
N ARG A 191 13.75 -1.95 15.44
CA ARG A 191 14.68 -2.95 16.00
C ARG A 191 13.99 -3.84 17.03
N ASP A 192 13.25 -3.24 17.94
CA ASP A 192 12.65 -3.96 19.08
C ASP A 192 11.48 -4.84 18.62
N GLU A 193 10.60 -4.34 17.75
CA GLU A 193 9.45 -5.11 17.26
C GLU A 193 9.86 -6.26 16.32
N LEU A 194 10.85 -6.05 15.45
CA LEU A 194 11.36 -7.12 14.58
C LEU A 194 12.16 -8.17 15.38
N ALA A 195 12.95 -7.77 16.37
CA ALA A 195 13.68 -8.71 17.23
C ALA A 195 12.72 -9.54 18.10
N LYS A 196 11.69 -8.91 18.65
CA LYS A 196 10.66 -9.55 19.47
C LYS A 196 9.82 -10.57 18.70
N HIS A 197 9.63 -10.35 17.39
CA HIS A 197 8.80 -11.19 16.52
C HIS A 197 9.61 -11.93 15.46
N ALA A 198 10.90 -12.17 15.69
CA ALA A 198 11.78 -12.84 14.74
C ALA A 198 11.28 -14.24 14.35
N ASP A 199 10.54 -14.92 15.23
CA ASP A 199 9.91 -16.21 14.98
C ASP A 199 8.73 -16.16 13.99
N LYS A 200 8.18 -14.97 13.73
CA LYS A 200 7.09 -14.73 12.78
C LYS A 200 7.58 -14.26 11.40
N ILE A 201 8.86 -13.99 11.26
CA ILE A 201 9.46 -13.49 10.03
C ILE A 201 10.12 -14.68 9.32
N GLN A 202 9.55 -15.08 8.18
CA GLN A 202 10.11 -16.16 7.37
C GLN A 202 11.16 -15.64 6.39
N GLU A 203 12.24 -16.42 6.22
CA GLU A 203 13.28 -16.12 5.22
C GLU A 203 12.88 -16.52 3.79
N THR A 204 11.97 -17.48 3.66
CA THR A 204 11.52 -18.00 2.37
C THR A 204 10.39 -17.16 1.79
N ALA A 205 10.47 -16.81 0.51
CA ALA A 205 9.38 -16.11 -0.17
C ALA A 205 8.11 -16.97 -0.19
N VAL A 206 6.95 -16.34 0.01
CA VAL A 206 5.65 -16.94 -0.31
C VAL A 206 5.54 -17.00 -1.84
N ILE A 207 5.08 -18.12 -2.37
CA ILE A 207 4.82 -18.28 -3.80
C ILE A 207 3.36 -18.67 -3.93
N SER A 208 2.57 -17.87 -4.65
CA SER A 208 1.21 -18.26 -5.03
C SER A 208 1.28 -19.54 -5.87
N GLN A 209 0.40 -20.49 -5.57
CA GLN A 209 0.20 -21.68 -6.41
C GLN A 209 -0.76 -21.40 -7.56
#